data_AF-A0A7S2MGZ0-F1
#
_entry.id   AF-A0A7S2MGZ0-F1
#
_cell.length_a   1.000
_cell.length_b   1.000
_cell.length_c   1.000
_cell.angle_alpha   90.00
_cell.angle_beta   90.00
_cell.angle_gamma   90.00
#
_symmetry.space_group_name_H-M   'P 1'
#
loop_
_entity.id
_entity.type
_entity.pdbx_description
1 polymer ?
#
loop_
_entity_poly.entity_id
_entity_poly.type
_entity_poly.pdbx_seq_one_letter_code
_entity_poly.pdbx_strand_id
1 'polypeptide(L)'
;AAFQGTPVMGSLSRSAVNTESGARSQMSGVICATFVMLSLLFLAPVFGPLPTSVLSSIVIVGVFGLVDVKGFVFYWKSDKIDFLLWCLACFCTMIFGVDIGMAISLGSSALLIVAEYTGCRKPYVVRKENEDDKKRGFGRERARSLDDFLTLSTLID
;
A
#
# COMPACT_ATOMS: atom_id res chain seq x y z
N ALA A 1 0.73 24.66 4.45
CA ALA A 1 -0.57 25.31 4.74
C ALA A 1 -0.80 26.62 3.96
N ALA A 2 0.19 27.17 3.23
CA ALA A 2 0.04 28.41 2.46
C ALA A 2 -0.97 28.32 1.29
N PHE A 3 -1.19 27.11 0.78
CA PHE A 3 -2.31 26.76 -0.09
C PHE A 3 -3.15 25.75 0.70
N GLN A 4 -4.49 25.82 0.62
CA GLN A 4 -5.48 25.05 1.41
C GLN A 4 -5.44 23.52 1.18
N GLY A 5 -4.26 22.92 1.03
CA GLY A 5 -4.05 21.51 0.77
C GLY A 5 -4.08 20.67 2.04
N THR A 6 -4.72 19.51 1.94
CA THR A 6 -4.67 18.44 2.93
C THR A 6 -3.31 17.73 2.88
N PRO A 7 -2.85 17.14 3.99
CA PRO A 7 -1.66 16.30 3.96
C PRO A 7 -1.86 15.13 2.98
N VAL A 8 -0.84 14.85 2.18
CA VAL A 8 -0.86 13.77 1.18
C VAL A 8 0.18 12.71 1.55
N MET A 9 -0.18 11.44 1.38
CA MET A 9 0.70 10.29 1.55
C MET A 9 0.94 9.61 0.20
N GLY A 10 2.06 8.88 0.07
CA GLY A 10 2.33 8.03 -1.09
C GLY A 10 1.26 6.95 -1.26
N SER A 11 0.88 6.66 -2.52
CA SER A 11 -0.09 5.63 -2.86
C SER A 11 0.61 4.43 -3.50
N LEU A 12 0.49 3.26 -2.87
CA LEU A 12 1.06 2.01 -3.38
C LEU A 12 0.50 1.66 -4.76
N SER A 13 -0.81 1.81 -4.95
CA SER A 13 -1.47 1.53 -6.23
C SER A 13 -0.93 2.41 -7.36
N ARG A 14 -0.78 3.73 -7.12
CA ARG A 14 -0.24 4.65 -8.15
C ARG A 14 1.24 4.40 -8.43
N SER A 15 2.03 4.05 -7.42
CA SER A 15 3.45 3.73 -7.62
C SER A 15 3.64 2.43 -8.38
N ALA A 16 2.84 1.39 -8.10
CA ALA A 16 2.91 0.12 -8.81
C ALA A 16 2.66 0.30 -10.31
N VAL A 17 1.56 0.96 -10.69
CA VAL A 17 1.25 1.22 -12.12
C VAL A 17 2.30 2.10 -12.79
N ASN A 18 2.90 3.05 -12.06
CA ASN A 18 3.96 3.90 -12.60
C ASN A 18 5.24 3.10 -12.87
N THR A 19 5.59 2.15 -11.98
CA THR A 19 6.72 1.23 -12.17
C THR A 19 6.47 0.26 -13.32
N GLU A 20 5.27 -0.31 -13.43
CA GLU A 20 4.87 -1.18 -14.55
C GLU A 20 4.90 -0.43 -15.89
N SER A 21 4.61 0.87 -15.88
CA SER A 21 4.68 1.74 -17.07
C SER A 21 6.11 2.15 -17.46
N GLY A 22 7.14 1.59 -16.81
CA GLY A 22 8.54 1.87 -17.13
C GLY A 22 9.07 3.20 -16.59
N ALA A 23 8.40 3.82 -15.60
CA ALA A 23 8.86 5.07 -15.04
C ALA A 23 10.16 4.91 -14.24
N ARG A 24 11.26 5.48 -14.76
CA ARG A 24 12.59 5.45 -14.14
C ARG A 24 12.95 6.74 -13.37
N SER A 25 12.17 7.81 -13.56
CA SER A 25 12.50 9.16 -13.07
C SER A 25 11.29 9.87 -12.43
N GLN A 26 11.54 10.78 -11.49
CA GLN A 26 10.55 11.67 -10.85
C GLN A 26 9.82 12.58 -11.85
N MET A 27 10.33 12.72 -13.06
CA MET A 27 9.65 13.42 -14.16
C MET A 27 8.26 12.81 -14.45
N SER A 28 8.08 11.49 -14.26
CA SER A 28 6.78 10.81 -14.40
C SER A 28 5.71 11.40 -13.47
N GLY A 29 6.07 11.71 -12.23
CA GLY A 29 5.16 12.31 -11.26
C GLY A 29 4.74 13.72 -11.63
N VAL A 30 5.66 14.53 -12.17
CA VAL A 30 5.38 15.91 -12.62
C VAL A 30 4.43 15.90 -13.81
N ILE A 31 4.65 15.00 -14.78
CA ILE A 31 3.78 14.85 -15.95
C ILE A 31 2.38 14.43 -15.49
N CYS A 32 2.27 13.39 -14.66
CA CYS A 32 0.98 12.95 -14.09
C CYS A 32 0.27 14.07 -13.34
N ALA A 33 0.96 14.82 -12.47
CA ALA A 33 0.37 15.93 -11.73
C ALA A 33 -0.15 17.03 -12.66
N THR A 34 0.61 17.35 -13.73
CA THR A 34 0.21 18.34 -14.75
C THR A 34 -1.04 17.88 -15.50
N PHE A 35 -1.09 16.60 -15.90
CA PHE A 35 -2.27 16.01 -16.54
C PHE A 35 -3.49 16.00 -15.62
N VAL A 36 -3.33 15.69 -14.34
CA VAL A 36 -4.43 15.75 -13.35
C VAL A 36 -4.91 17.19 -13.14
N MET A 37 -4.00 18.17 -13.12
CA MET A 37 -4.38 19.58 -13.02
C MET A 37 -5.20 20.03 -14.23
N LEU A 38 -4.76 19.67 -15.43
CA LEU A 38 -5.50 19.95 -16.68
C LEU A 38 -6.85 19.23 -16.71
N SER A 39 -6.89 17.95 -16.35
CA SER A 39 -8.14 17.19 -16.34
C SER A 39 -9.13 17.74 -15.32
N LEU A 40 -8.69 18.17 -14.14
CA LEU A 40 -9.59 18.83 -13.20
C LEU A 40 -10.11 20.16 -13.76
N LEU A 41 -9.30 20.98 -14.43
CA LEU A 41 -9.77 22.27 -14.94
C LEU A 41 -10.84 22.12 -16.05
N PHE A 42 -10.66 21.16 -16.96
CA PHE A 42 -11.58 20.94 -18.08
C PHE A 42 -12.73 19.98 -17.77
N LEU A 43 -12.49 18.96 -16.94
CA LEU A 43 -13.41 17.86 -16.68
C LEU A 43 -14.16 18.01 -15.34
N ALA A 44 -13.71 18.88 -14.41
CA ALA A 44 -14.49 19.19 -13.20
C ALA A 44 -15.95 19.62 -13.46
N PRO A 45 -16.29 20.48 -14.47
CA PRO A 45 -17.69 20.82 -14.71
C PRO A 45 -18.51 19.61 -15.17
N VAL A 46 -17.89 18.63 -15.83
CA VAL A 46 -18.53 17.38 -16.27
C VAL A 46 -18.73 16.41 -15.10
N PHE A 47 -17.92 16.52 -14.05
CA PHE A 47 -18.00 15.69 -12.85
C PHE A 47 -18.98 16.22 -11.79
N GLY A 48 -19.51 17.43 -11.95
CA GLY A 48 -20.52 18.01 -11.05
C GLY A 48 -21.77 17.14 -10.84
N PRO A 49 -22.39 16.55 -11.88
CA PRO A 49 -23.58 15.71 -11.74
C PRO A 49 -23.28 14.23 -11.48
N LEU A 50 -22.04 13.85 -11.10
CA LEU A 50 -21.73 12.44 -10.84
C LEU A 50 -22.58 11.91 -9.66
N PRO A 51 -23.37 10.84 -9.86
CA PRO A 51 -24.09 10.23 -8.77
C PRO A 51 -23.09 9.62 -7.77
N THR A 52 -23.37 9.78 -6.47
CA THR A 52 -22.55 9.23 -5.37
C THR A 52 -22.29 7.73 -5.53
N SER A 53 -23.18 7.01 -6.22
CA SER A 53 -23.03 5.60 -6.58
C SER A 53 -21.72 5.30 -7.34
N VAL A 54 -21.30 6.17 -8.26
CA VAL A 54 -20.07 5.97 -9.04
C VAL A 54 -18.84 6.15 -8.14
N LEU A 55 -18.84 7.16 -7.27
CA LEU A 55 -17.77 7.39 -6.31
C LEU A 55 -17.65 6.24 -5.30
N SER A 56 -18.77 5.70 -4.82
CA SER A 56 -18.75 4.53 -3.94
C SER A 56 -18.20 3.29 -4.66
N SER A 57 -18.58 3.06 -5.92
CA SER A 57 -18.10 1.92 -6.70
C SER A 57 -16.58 1.93 -6.87
N ILE A 58 -15.99 3.09 -7.20
CA ILE A 58 -14.52 3.18 -7.39
C ILE A 58 -13.77 2.98 -6.07
N VAL A 59 -14.31 3.45 -4.94
CA VAL A 59 -13.71 3.22 -3.62
C VAL A 59 -13.75 1.75 -3.26
N ILE A 60 -14.88 1.07 -3.45
CA ILE A 60 -15.03 -0.36 -3.15
C ILE A 60 -14.03 -1.19 -3.96
N VAL A 61 -13.91 -0.91 -5.27
CA VAL A 61 -12.92 -1.57 -6.15
C VAL A 61 -11.49 -1.32 -5.66
N GLY A 62 -11.19 -0.09 -5.21
CA GLY A 62 -9.88 0.24 -4.62
C GLY A 62 -9.58 -0.50 -3.32
N VAL A 63 -10.57 -0.65 -2.44
CA VAL A 63 -10.44 -1.40 -1.18
C VAL A 63 -10.22 -2.88 -1.44
N PHE A 64 -10.92 -3.47 -2.42
CA PHE A 64 -10.70 -4.87 -2.79
C PHE A 64 -9.27 -5.13 -3.28
N GLY A 65 -8.63 -4.16 -3.94
CA GLY A 65 -7.22 -4.27 -4.34
C GLY A 65 -6.23 -4.19 -3.16
N LEU A 66 -6.67 -3.69 -2.00
CA LEU A 66 -5.83 -3.53 -0.81
C LEU A 66 -5.98 -4.70 0.18
N VAL A 67 -7.13 -5.38 0.21
CA VAL A 67 -7.39 -6.46 1.14
C VAL A 67 -6.65 -7.73 0.72
N ASP A 68 -5.60 -8.10 1.44
CA ASP A 68 -4.91 -9.39 1.26
C ASP A 68 -5.54 -10.49 2.12
N VAL A 69 -6.45 -11.24 1.49
CA VAL A 69 -7.15 -12.38 2.10
C VAL A 69 -6.21 -13.57 2.40
N LYS A 70 -5.07 -13.70 1.70
CA LYS A 70 -4.13 -14.80 1.92
C LYS A 70 -3.35 -14.61 3.21
N GLY A 71 -2.97 -13.38 3.53
CA GLY A 71 -2.37 -13.04 4.82
C GLY A 71 -3.27 -13.39 6.00
N PHE A 72 -4.56 -13.10 5.91
CA PHE A 72 -5.53 -13.40 6.97
C PHE A 72 -5.62 -14.91 7.29
N VAL A 73 -5.68 -15.76 6.26
CA VAL A 73 -5.71 -17.23 6.44
C VAL A 73 -4.40 -17.76 7.01
N PHE A 74 -3.27 -17.13 6.66
CA PHE A 74 -1.97 -17.49 7.18
C PHE A 74 -1.85 -17.20 8.68
N TYR A 75 -2.28 -16.03 9.15
CA TYR A 75 -2.28 -15.67 10.57
C TYR A 75 -3.13 -16.64 11.42
N TRP A 76 -4.27 -17.10 10.90
CA TRP A 76 -5.12 -18.06 11.60
C TRP A 76 -4.40 -19.39 11.91
N LYS A 77 -3.49 -19.82 11.03
CA LYS A 77 -2.80 -21.12 11.14
C LYS A 77 -1.50 -21.08 11.93
N SER A 78 -0.87 -19.92 12.07
CA SER A 78 0.49 -19.83 12.63
C SER A 78 0.46 -19.64 14.15
N ASP A 79 -0.20 -18.59 14.67
CA ASP A 79 -0.19 -18.27 16.11
C ASP A 79 -1.50 -17.56 16.54
N LYS A 80 -2.12 -18.06 17.62
CA LYS A 80 -3.41 -17.53 18.13
C LYS A 80 -3.31 -16.10 18.66
N ILE A 81 -2.13 -15.72 19.17
CA ILE A 81 -1.88 -14.38 19.74
C ILE A 81 -1.85 -13.33 18.62
N ASP A 82 -1.27 -13.65 17.47
CA ASP A 82 -1.20 -12.74 16.31
C ASP A 82 -2.55 -12.51 15.68
N PHE A 83 -3.32 -13.58 15.58
CA PHE A 83 -4.71 -13.47 15.18
C PHE A 83 -5.49 -12.58 16.15
N LEU A 84 -5.30 -12.73 17.46
CA LEU A 84 -5.98 -11.89 18.45
C LEU A 84 -5.57 -10.42 18.34
N LEU A 85 -4.29 -10.13 18.07
CA LEU A 85 -3.78 -8.77 17.88
C LEU A 85 -4.34 -8.11 16.64
N TRP A 86 -4.37 -8.85 15.54
CA TRP A 86 -4.96 -8.38 14.30
C TRP A 86 -6.45 -8.10 14.47
N CYS A 87 -7.19 -9.00 15.13
CA CYS A 87 -8.60 -8.82 15.44
C CYS A 87 -8.81 -7.60 16.35
N LEU A 88 -8.01 -7.48 17.42
CA LEU A 88 -8.08 -6.35 18.34
C LEU A 88 -7.83 -5.02 17.62
N ALA A 89 -6.81 -4.96 16.76
CA ALA A 89 -6.52 -3.76 15.97
C ALA A 89 -7.67 -3.39 15.04
N CYS A 90 -8.27 -4.39 14.36
CA CYS A 90 -9.43 -4.19 13.49
C CYS A 90 -10.66 -3.70 14.28
N PHE A 91 -10.98 -4.34 15.40
CA PHE A 91 -12.12 -3.94 16.23
C PHE A 91 -11.92 -2.57 16.88
N CYS A 92 -10.73 -2.28 17.41
CA CYS A 92 -10.42 -0.98 18.00
C CYS A 92 -10.52 0.14 16.97
N THR A 93 -9.99 -0.04 15.75
CA THR A 93 -10.09 0.97 14.68
C THR A 93 -11.51 1.16 14.17
N MET A 94 -12.30 0.08 14.08
CA MET A 94 -13.70 0.15 13.65
C MET A 94 -14.60 0.87 14.66
N ILE A 95 -14.34 0.74 15.97
CA ILE A 95 -15.17 1.33 17.03
C ILE A 95 -14.71 2.74 17.41
N PHE A 96 -13.40 2.96 17.59
CA PHE A 96 -12.84 4.22 18.09
C PHE A 96 -12.30 5.14 16.99
N GLY A 97 -12.33 4.70 15.74
CA GLY A 97 -11.73 5.42 14.61
C GLY A 97 -10.24 5.13 14.45
N VAL A 98 -9.68 5.59 13.33
CA VAL A 98 -8.30 5.26 12.95
C VAL A 98 -7.25 5.85 13.90
N ASP A 99 -7.48 7.06 14.41
CA ASP A 99 -6.49 7.77 15.25
C ASP A 99 -6.27 7.04 16.59
N ILE A 100 -7.36 6.77 17.32
CA ILE A 100 -7.31 6.10 18.62
C ILE A 100 -7.04 4.59 18.45
N GLY A 101 -7.64 3.97 17.43
CA GLY A 101 -7.45 2.55 17.15
C GLY A 101 -6.00 2.20 16.81
N MET A 102 -5.30 3.05 16.06
CA MET A 102 -3.86 2.87 15.82
C MET A 102 -3.04 2.99 17.11
N ALA A 103 -3.36 3.95 17.98
CA ALA A 103 -2.63 4.11 19.25
C ALA A 103 -2.79 2.87 20.16
N ILE A 104 -4.01 2.33 20.29
CA ILE A 104 -4.27 1.15 21.12
C ILE A 104 -3.61 -0.10 20.52
N SER A 105 -3.72 -0.31 19.20
CA SER A 105 -3.13 -1.47 18.54
C SER A 105 -1.61 -1.48 18.62
N LEU A 106 -0.95 -0.35 18.34
CA LEU A 106 0.49 -0.18 18.52
C LEU A 106 0.90 -0.39 19.99
N GLY A 107 0.12 0.15 20.93
CA GLY A 107 0.34 -0.06 22.36
C GLY A 107 0.26 -1.53 22.76
N SER A 108 -0.74 -2.26 22.27
CA SER A 108 -0.90 -3.70 22.53
C SER A 108 0.23 -4.55 21.96
N SER A 109 0.73 -4.20 20.77
CA SER A 109 1.89 -4.83 20.15
C SER A 109 3.17 -4.59 20.95
N ALA A 110 3.43 -3.33 21.33
CA ALA A 110 4.58 -2.99 22.17
C ALA A 110 4.53 -3.67 23.55
N LEU A 111 3.35 -3.72 24.18
CA LEU A 111 3.16 -4.37 25.48
C LEU A 111 3.48 -5.87 25.41
N LEU A 112 3.05 -6.55 24.36
CA LEU A 112 3.36 -7.96 24.18
C LEU A 112 4.85 -8.21 24.01
N ILE A 113 5.52 -7.39 23.20
CA ILE A 113 6.96 -7.48 23.03
C ILE A 113 7.66 -7.32 24.39
N VAL A 114 7.28 -6.31 25.18
CA VAL A 114 7.88 -6.08 26.51
C VAL A 114 7.58 -7.22 27.50
N ALA A 115 6.37 -7.76 27.49
CA ALA A 115 5.99 -8.91 28.32
C ALA A 115 6.82 -10.15 27.96
N GLU A 116 7.07 -10.39 26.67
CA GLU A 116 7.91 -11.47 26.16
C GLU A 116 9.39 -11.28 26.54
N TYR A 117 9.91 -10.05 26.45
CA TYR A 117 11.28 -9.74 26.86
C TYR A 117 11.52 -9.91 28.37
N THR A 118 10.48 -9.71 29.19
CA THR A 118 10.59 -9.77 30.65
C THR A 118 10.37 -11.19 31.20
N GLY A 119 9.64 -12.06 30.49
CA GLY A 119 9.41 -13.46 30.89
C GLY A 119 9.99 -14.44 29.88
N CYS A 120 11.02 -15.22 30.26
CA CYS A 120 11.64 -16.26 29.43
C CYS A 120 10.67 -17.38 28.95
N ARG A 121 9.76 -17.10 28.01
CA ARG A 121 8.97 -18.12 27.30
C ARG A 121 8.66 -17.69 25.87
N LYS A 122 9.32 -18.42 24.95
CA LYS A 122 9.16 -18.54 23.48
C LYS A 122 9.35 -17.25 22.67
N PRO A 123 10.47 -17.10 21.94
CA PRO A 123 10.67 -15.95 21.08
C PRO A 123 9.58 -15.93 20.01
N TYR A 124 8.88 -14.81 19.92
CA TYR A 124 8.12 -14.44 18.74
C TYR A 124 9.07 -14.54 17.55
N VAL A 125 8.91 -15.59 16.75
CA VAL A 125 9.76 -15.81 15.59
C VAL A 125 9.41 -14.66 14.66
N VAL A 126 10.25 -13.63 14.63
CA VAL A 126 10.23 -12.57 13.63
C VAL A 126 10.30 -13.29 12.30
N ARG A 127 9.13 -13.58 11.72
CA ARG A 127 9.04 -14.27 10.45
C ARG A 127 9.46 -13.21 9.44
N LYS A 128 10.74 -13.25 9.09
CA LYS A 128 11.31 -12.41 8.06
C LYS A 128 10.39 -12.53 6.85
N GLU A 129 9.67 -11.47 6.56
CA GLU A 129 9.19 -11.24 5.21
C GLU A 129 10.48 -11.23 4.38
N ASN A 130 10.71 -12.31 3.64
CA ASN A 130 11.98 -12.54 2.98
C ASN A 130 12.22 -11.37 2.02
N GLU A 131 13.16 -10.52 2.39
CA GLU A 131 13.74 -9.48 1.55
C GLU A 131 14.23 -10.08 0.21
N ASP A 132 14.46 -11.39 0.17
CA ASP A 132 14.77 -12.19 -1.01
C ASP A 132 13.59 -12.35 -1.99
N ASP A 133 12.33 -12.44 -1.54
CA ASP A 133 11.16 -12.48 -2.44
C ASP A 133 10.90 -11.10 -3.07
N LYS A 134 11.11 -10.03 -2.30
CA LYS A 134 11.04 -8.64 -2.82
C LYS A 134 12.19 -8.33 -3.79
N LYS A 135 13.42 -8.79 -3.51
CA LYS A 135 14.57 -8.68 -4.42
C LYS A 135 14.43 -9.54 -5.67
N ARG A 136 13.81 -10.73 -5.57
CA ARG A 136 13.53 -11.61 -6.72
C ARG A 136 12.47 -11.04 -7.67
N GLY A 137 11.43 -10.39 -7.14
CA GLY A 137 10.46 -9.64 -7.95
C GLY A 137 11.12 -8.49 -8.70
N PHE A 138 11.87 -7.65 -7.98
CA PHE A 138 12.54 -6.48 -8.57
C PHE A 138 13.65 -6.86 -9.57
N GLY A 139 14.40 -7.94 -9.32
CA GLY A 139 15.41 -8.46 -10.22
C GLY A 139 14.84 -8.96 -11.56
N ARG A 140 13.65 -9.58 -11.54
CA ARG A 140 12.93 -10.00 -12.76
C ARG A 140 12.40 -8.82 -13.56
N GLU A 141 11.89 -7.77 -12.92
CA GLU A 141 11.46 -6.55 -13.61
C GLU A 141 12.64 -5.80 -14.24
N ARG A 142 13.77 -5.73 -13.53
CA ARG A 142 14.98 -5.08 -14.06
C ARG A 142 15.59 -5.86 -15.23
N ALA A 143 15.57 -7.20 -15.18
CA ALA A 143 16.01 -8.05 -16.30
C ALA A 143 15.13 -7.83 -17.53
N ARG A 144 13.79 -7.87 -17.38
CA ARG A 144 12.86 -7.60 -18.49
C ARG A 144 13.04 -6.22 -19.10
N SER A 145 13.32 -5.20 -18.28
CA SER A 145 13.58 -3.85 -18.78
C SER A 145 14.96 -3.69 -19.44
N LEU A 146 15.94 -4.55 -19.15
CA LEU A 146 17.21 -4.59 -19.87
C LEU A 146 17.05 -5.35 -21.19
N ASP A 147 16.21 -6.39 -21.23
CA ASP A 147 15.86 -7.10 -22.44
C ASP A 147 15.15 -6.16 -23.43
N ASP A 148 14.17 -5.36 -22.98
CA ASP A 148 13.52 -4.33 -23.82
C ASP A 148 14.51 -3.27 -24.32
N PHE A 149 15.51 -2.89 -23.52
CA PHE A 149 16.54 -1.92 -23.91
C PHE A 149 17.51 -2.49 -24.94
N LEU A 150 17.93 -3.74 -24.76
CA LEU A 150 18.77 -4.47 -25.72
C LEU A 150 18.03 -4.67 -27.04
N THR A 151 16.73 -4.97 -26.98
CA THR A 151 15.87 -5.14 -28.17
C THR A 151 15.70 -3.83 -28.93
N LEU A 152 15.54 -2.69 -28.24
CA LEU A 152 15.50 -1.38 -28.88
C LEU A 152 16.86 -0.95 -29.46
N SER A 153 17.97 -1.32 -28.83
CA SER A 153 19.30 -1.06 -29.38
C SER A 153 19.55 -1.87 -30.66
N THR A 154 19.08 -3.11 -30.75
CA THR A 154 19.19 -3.93 -31.97
C THR A 154 18.22 -3.57 -33.09
N LEU A 155 17.24 -2.69 -32.83
CA LEU A 155 16.25 -2.22 -33.81
C LEU A 155 16.63 -0.85 -34.43
N ILE A 156 17.64 -0.18 -33.87
CA ILE A 156 18.11 1.15 -34.26
C ILE A 156 19.46 1.10 -35.01
N ASP A 157 20.17 -0.03 -34.97
CA ASP A 157 21.28 -0.40 -35.86
C ASP A 157 20.78 -1.24 -37.05
#